data_AF-A0A931WM21-F1
#
_entry.id   AF-A0A931WM21-F1
#
_cell.length_a   1.000
_cell.length_b   1.000
_cell.length_c   1.000
_cell.angle_alpha   90.00
_cell.angle_beta   90.00
_cell.angle_gamma   90.00
#
_symmetry.space_group_name_H-M   'P 1'
#
loop_
_entity.id
_entity.type
_entity.pdbx_description
1 polymer ?
#
loop_
_entity_poly.entity_id
_entity_poly.type
_entity_poly.pdbx_seq_one_letter_code
_entity_poly.pdbx_strand_id
1 'polypeptide(L)' 'MKAQGVGFATKLEIESAEPADRVAAVVRNAENGCYILQTILHPVPVERHFALNGKPFEPEKLREK' A
#
# COMPACT_ATOMS: atom_id res chain seq x y z
N MET A 1 14.40 -7.57 13.10
CA MET A 1 13.86 -6.20 12.92
C MET A 1 12.89 -6.23 11.75
N LYS A 2 11.65 -5.77 11.93
CA LYS A 2 10.70 -5.60 10.82
C LYS A 2 10.74 -4.13 10.41
N ALA A 3 10.75 -3.84 9.11
CA ALA A 3 10.55 -2.47 8.65
C ALA A 3 9.11 -2.04 9.01
N GLN A 4 8.95 -0.82 9.53
CA GLN A 4 7.65 -0.27 9.89
C GLN A 4 7.55 1.16 9.37
N GLY A 5 6.47 1.47 8.65
CA GLY A 5 6.13 2.84 8.31
C GLY A 5 5.60 3.57 9.54
N VAL A 6 6.21 4.70 9.89
CA VAL A 6 5.78 5.55 11.02
C VAL A 6 4.69 6.56 10.63
N GLY A 7 4.48 6.75 9.33
CA GLY A 7 3.48 7.66 8.76
C GLY A 7 3.79 8.00 7.31
N PHE A 8 2.79 8.49 6.58
CA PHE A 8 2.92 9.00 5.22
C PHE A 8 2.20 10.33 5.11
N ALA A 9 2.76 11.27 4.35
CA ALA A 9 2.13 12.55 4.04
C ALA A 9 2.20 12.77 2.53
N THR A 10 1.09 13.22 1.94
CA THR A 10 1.01 13.61 0.53
C THR A 10 0.75 15.11 0.44
N LYS A 11 1.37 15.76 -0.54
CA LYS A 11 1.11 17.16 -0.90
C LYS A 11 0.87 17.22 -2.40
N LEU A 12 -0.29 17.73 -2.80
CA LEU A 12 -0.66 17.91 -4.20
C LEU A 12 -0.85 19.39 -4.47
N GLU A 13 -0.17 19.89 -5.49
CA GLU A 13 -0.36 21.23 -6.04
C GLU A 13 -0.92 21.05 -7.45
N ILE A 14 -2.14 21.56 -7.69
CA ILE A 14 -2.92 21.28 -8.90
C ILE A 14 -3.25 22.60 -9.59
N GLU A 15 -2.86 22.70 -10.86
CA GLU A 15 -3.28 23.77 -11.75
C GLU A 15 -4.36 23.24 -12.71
N SER A 16 -5.49 23.94 -12.83
CA SER A 16 -6.58 23.55 -13.72
C SER A 16 -7.41 24.76 -14.12
N ALA A 17 -7.95 24.73 -15.34
CA ALA A 17 -8.95 25.69 -15.81
C ALA A 17 -10.39 25.28 -15.42
N GLU A 18 -10.58 24.08 -14.86
CA GLU A 18 -11.89 23.58 -14.46
C GLU A 18 -12.32 24.13 -13.08
N PRO A 19 -13.64 24.20 -12.82
CA PRO A 19 -14.18 24.51 -11.49
C PRO A 19 -13.66 23.58 -10.37
N ALA A 20 -13.47 24.15 -9.17
CA ALA A 20 -12.87 23.46 -8.03
C ALA A 20 -13.66 22.22 -7.57
N ASP A 21 -14.99 22.22 -7.70
CA ASP A 21 -15.85 21.09 -7.37
C ASP A 21 -15.63 19.88 -8.29
N ARG A 22 -15.38 20.12 -9.58
CA ARG A 22 -14.98 19.08 -10.54
C ARG A 22 -13.61 18.53 -10.23
N VAL A 23 -12.63 19.40 -9.96
CA VAL A 23 -11.27 18.97 -9.58
C VAL A 23 -11.31 18.13 -8.29
N ALA A 24 -12.11 18.55 -7.29
CA ALA A 24 -12.29 17.78 -6.06
C ALA A 24 -12.90 16.39 -6.31
N ALA A 25 -13.84 16.26 -7.26
CA ALA A 25 -14.38 14.96 -7.64
C ALA A 25 -13.30 14.05 -8.27
N VAL A 26 -12.43 14.61 -9.12
CA VAL A 26 -11.30 13.87 -9.70
C VAL A 26 -10.32 13.42 -8.63
N VAL A 27 -9.93 14.31 -7.71
CA VAL A 27 -9.02 13.97 -6.60
C VAL A 27 -9.60 12.83 -5.75
N ARG A 28 -10.87 12.92 -5.34
CA ARG A 28 -11.53 11.84 -4.58
C ARG A 28 -11.53 10.52 -5.34
N ASN A 29 -11.83 10.53 -6.65
CA ASN A 29 -11.81 9.32 -7.46
C ASN A 29 -10.39 8.74 -7.57
N ALA A 30 -9.38 9.58 -7.75
CA ALA A 30 -7.98 9.15 -7.83
C ALA A 30 -7.51 8.52 -6.52
N GLU A 31 -7.80 9.15 -5.38
CA GLU A 31 -7.40 8.63 -4.06
C GLU A 31 -8.16 7.35 -3.69
N ASN A 32 -9.47 7.29 -3.95
CA ASN A 32 -10.27 6.08 -3.74
C ASN A 32 -9.83 4.91 -4.65
N GLY A 33 -9.34 5.21 -5.86
CA GLY A 33 -8.85 4.20 -6.81
C GLY A 33 -7.36 3.85 -6.66
N CYS A 34 -6.59 4.62 -5.91
CA CYS A 34 -5.15 4.42 -5.78
C CYS A 34 -4.84 3.19 -4.91
N TYR A 35 -4.53 2.06 -5.54
CA TYR A 35 -4.30 0.77 -4.87
C TYR A 35 -3.29 0.85 -3.72
N ILE A 36 -2.19 1.58 -3.91
CA ILE A 36 -1.15 1.73 -2.88
C ILE A 36 -1.67 2.54 -1.69
N LEU A 37 -2.32 3.68 -1.94
CA LEU A 37 -2.89 4.51 -0.87
C LEU A 37 -3.94 3.73 -0.08
N GLN A 38 -4.83 3.01 -0.78
CA GLN A 38 -5.86 2.19 -0.15
C GLN A 38 -5.25 1.02 0.64
N THR A 39 -4.15 0.41 0.18
CA THR A 39 -3.45 -0.66 0.94
C THR A 39 -2.81 -0.12 2.22
N ILE A 40 -2.35 1.13 2.23
CA ILE A 40 -1.80 1.79 3.43
C ILE A 40 -2.91 2.14 4.42
N LEU A 41 -4.05 2.67 3.93
CA LEU A 41 -5.18 3.07 4.77
C LEU A 41 -6.01 1.88 5.28
N HIS A 42 -6.10 0.82 4.48
CA HIS A 42 -6.91 -0.37 4.75
C HIS A 42 -6.07 -1.64 4.58
N PRO A 43 -5.08 -1.88 5.47
CA PRO A 43 -4.23 -3.05 5.38
C PRO A 43 -5.04 -4.34 5.60
N VAL A 44 -4.74 -5.34 4.78
CA VAL A 44 -5.31 -6.69 4.90
C VAL A 44 -4.22 -7.69 5.30
N PRO A 45 -4.57 -8.83 5.92
CA PRO A 45 -3.62 -9.91 6.18
C PRO A 45 -2.94 -10.39 4.90
N VAL A 46 -1.63 -10.65 4.97
CA VAL A 46 -0.85 -11.21 3.86
C VAL A 46 -0.52 -12.66 4.16
N GLU A 47 -1.13 -13.58 3.42
CA GLU A 47 -0.76 -14.98 3.43
C GLU A 47 0.46 -15.22 2.54
N ARG A 48 1.41 -16.02 3.02
CA ARG A 48 2.68 -16.29 2.32
C ARG A 48 2.97 -17.77 2.37
N HIS A 49 3.13 -18.38 1.21
CA HIS A 49 3.60 -19.75 1.07
C HIS A 49 4.99 -19.74 0.44
N PHE A 50 5.91 -20.50 1.01
CA PHE A 50 7.25 -20.62 0.46
C PHE A 50 7.51 -22.07 0.07
N ALA A 51 8.24 -22.24 -1.02
CA ALA A 51 8.80 -23.51 -1.43
C ALA A 51 10.28 -23.31 -1.75
N LEU A 52 11.11 -24.24 -1.32
CA LEU A 52 12.53 -24.29 -1.64
C LEU A 52 12.81 -25.63 -2.33
N ASN A 53 13.28 -25.58 -3.58
CA ASN A 53 13.51 -26.76 -4.41
C ASN A 53 12.29 -27.70 -4.51
N GLY A 54 11.10 -27.11 -4.69
CA GLY A 54 9.84 -27.86 -4.84
C GLY A 54 9.27 -28.44 -3.55
N LYS A 55 9.86 -28.18 -2.39
CA LYS A 55 9.37 -28.64 -1.08
C LYS A 55 8.85 -27.46 -0.25
N PRO A 56 7.77 -27.63 0.53
CA PRO A 56 7.32 -26.61 1.48
C PRO A 56 8.48 -26.13 2.35
N PHE A 57 8.60 -24.81 2.46
CA PHE A 57 9.67 -24.14 3.16
C PHE A 57 9.07 -23.14 4.14
N GLU A 58 9.61 -23.07 5.35
CA GLU A 58 9.18 -22.13 6.37
C GLU A 58 10.39 -21.29 6.82
N PRO A 59 10.64 -20.14 6.18
CA PRO A 59 11.84 -19.35 6.44
C PRO A 59 12.00 -18.95 7.92
N GLU A 60 10.89 -18.69 8.61
CA GLU A 60 10.92 -18.22 10.00
C GLU A 60 11.37 -19.32 10.99
N LYS A 61 11.11 -20.61 10.71
CA LYS A 61 11.58 -21.73 11.56
C LYS A 61 13.10 -21.87 11.60
N LEU A 62 13.80 -21.34 10.59
CA LEU A 62 15.26 -21.44 10.48
C LEU A 62 16.01 -20.25 11.10
N ARG A 63 15.29 -19.24 11.61
CA ARG A 63 15.88 -18.07 12.27
C ARG A 63 16.19 -18.27 13.76
N GLU A 64 15.72 -19.34 14.38
CA GLU A 64 15.86 -19.61 15.82
C GLU A 64 17.20 -20.29 16.21
N LYS A 65 18.31 -19.94 15.56
CA LYS A 65 19.67 -20.34 15.94
C LYS A 65 20.54 -19.13 16.19
#